data_AF-A0A255HY92-F1
#
_entry.id   AF-A0A255HY92-F1
#
_cell.length_a   1.000
_cell.length_b   1.000
_cell.length_c   1.000
_cell.angle_alpha   90.00
_cell.angle_beta   90.00
_cell.angle_gamma   90.00
#
_symmetry.space_group_name_H-M   'P 1'
#
loop_
_entity.id
_entity.type
_entity.pdbx_description
1 polymer ?
#
loop_
_entity_poly.entity_id
_entity_poly.type
_entity_poly.pdbx_seq_one_letter_code
_entity_poly.pdbx_strand_id
1 'polypeptide(L)'
;MSQSSQFSLLSQRRFGPFFWTQFFGAFNDNLFKTALMVILAYDALSWTTLDPSTITNLIPGLFILPYVVFSATAGQLADKFEKAGLARFVKWMELVIMAIAAAGWMTHTLWLLVAAVVGMGIHSTLFGPVKYAYLPQQLKPEELVGGNGLIEMGTFVGILLGEILGAVLIVHKPLGVELVAGATIVVSIFGLIASYRVPRTPAPEPDLKISINFVAESLRNLNFSRKNRPVFLAMLGNSWFWFYGALILAQFPVYSKDFLHGDHSVFVLLLTVFSVGIGTGSLLCEKLSGHKVEIGLVPFGSIGLSLFGIDLFFASNAYANTQLVDALAFASQAGVPRILFDIVMIGVFGGFFIVPLFALIQTRCDPKHISRTIAGMNILNALFMVAAAGVAIVLLGKGFTIPQLFLVTAILNALVAAYIFSLVPEFLMRFLAWILIQTVHRVNVVDGERIPAEGAAVLVCNHVSYVDAIVIVAASPRPIRFVMDHKIFRLPLMGWLFRTAKAIPIASAKDDPFLMERAFVDIAQALHEGDLVCIFPEGKLTRTGQISEFKGGIAKIVARSKVPVIPLALRGLWGHLLSHRNGHLFERAFKAGLRSRLSLAVGLPVAPEDATPELLQQKVQDLRGKWK
;
A
#
# COMPACT_ATOMS: atom_id res chain seq x y z
N MET A 1 23.33 -7.46 -12.41
CA MET A 1 23.56 -6.05 -12.02
C MET A 1 23.28 -5.94 -10.53
N SER A 2 24.21 -5.42 -9.71
CA SER A 2 23.97 -5.23 -8.28
C SER A 2 22.83 -4.22 -8.09
N GLN A 3 21.70 -4.67 -7.55
CA GLN A 3 20.52 -3.84 -7.32
C GLN A 3 20.89 -2.72 -6.33
N SER A 4 20.76 -1.46 -6.74
CA SER A 4 20.99 -0.31 -5.87
C SER A 4 19.92 -0.30 -4.77
N SER A 5 20.35 -0.24 -3.51
CA SER A 5 19.44 -0.08 -2.36
C SER A 5 18.55 1.16 -2.54
N GLN A 6 17.27 1.11 -2.13
CA GLN A 6 16.40 2.32 -2.08
C GLN A 6 17.07 3.50 -1.40
N PHE A 7 17.90 3.28 -0.37
CA PHE A 7 18.60 4.35 0.34
C PHE A 7 19.51 5.19 -0.57
N SER A 8 19.92 4.66 -1.74
CA SER A 8 20.62 5.44 -2.75
C SER A 8 19.81 6.66 -3.22
N LEU A 9 18.46 6.59 -3.22
CA LEU A 9 17.59 7.71 -3.56
C LEU A 9 17.80 8.92 -2.63
N LEU A 10 18.13 8.72 -1.36
CA LEU A 10 18.39 9.81 -0.41
C LEU A 10 19.58 10.68 -0.81
N SER A 11 20.55 10.10 -1.53
CA SER A 11 21.70 10.84 -2.06
C SER A 11 21.41 11.56 -3.36
N GLN A 12 20.31 11.24 -4.04
CA GLN A 12 20.00 11.79 -5.36
C GLN A 12 19.30 13.14 -5.24
N ARG A 13 19.74 14.12 -6.05
CA ARG A 13 19.14 15.47 -6.09
C ARG A 13 17.65 15.48 -6.38
N ARG A 14 17.16 14.49 -7.13
CA ARG A 14 15.73 14.34 -7.46
C ARG A 14 14.85 13.82 -6.33
N PHE A 15 15.41 13.29 -5.24
CA PHE A 15 14.63 12.69 -4.16
C PHE A 15 15.05 13.20 -2.77
N GLY A 16 16.34 13.19 -2.43
CA GLY A 16 16.85 13.56 -1.11
C GLY A 16 16.35 14.90 -0.56
N PRO A 17 16.46 16.01 -1.30
CA PRO A 17 15.91 17.30 -0.87
C PRO A 17 14.42 17.27 -0.58
N PHE A 18 13.66 16.56 -1.41
CA PHE A 18 12.22 16.41 -1.24
C PHE A 18 11.88 15.57 0.00
N PHE A 19 12.61 14.47 0.22
CA PHE A 19 12.53 13.65 1.42
C PHE A 19 12.78 14.45 2.70
N TRP A 20 13.81 15.29 2.74
CA TRP A 20 14.10 16.10 3.93
C TRP A 20 13.07 17.22 4.14
N THR A 21 12.57 17.81 3.06
CA THR A 21 11.50 18.81 3.12
C THR A 21 10.26 18.25 3.81
N GLN A 22 9.81 17.06 3.40
CA GLN A 22 8.65 16.41 4.00
C GLN A 22 8.92 15.88 5.41
N PHE A 23 10.12 15.37 5.66
CA PHE A 23 10.54 14.86 6.98
C PHE A 23 10.46 15.97 8.03
N PHE A 24 11.07 17.13 7.75
CA PHE A 24 11.04 18.26 8.67
C PHE A 24 9.64 18.82 8.85
N GLY A 25 8.78 18.79 7.82
CA GLY A 25 7.38 19.18 7.97
C GLY A 25 6.62 18.26 8.95
N ALA A 26 6.74 16.93 8.77
CA ALA A 26 6.11 15.96 9.67
C ALA A 26 6.66 16.05 11.10
N PHE A 27 7.97 16.22 11.24
CA PHE A 27 8.63 16.42 12.53
C PHE A 27 8.12 17.66 13.25
N ASN A 28 8.08 18.80 12.57
CA ASN A 28 7.77 20.08 13.20
C ASN A 28 6.31 20.16 13.67
N ASP A 29 5.39 19.67 12.83
CA ASP A 29 3.97 19.57 13.17
C ASP A 29 3.75 18.79 14.47
N ASN A 30 4.41 17.63 14.59
CA ASN A 30 4.22 16.76 15.75
C ASN A 30 5.00 17.24 16.97
N LEU A 31 6.14 17.90 16.82
CA LEU A 31 6.81 18.60 17.92
C LEU A 31 5.88 19.65 18.52
N PHE A 32 5.35 20.55 17.69
CA PHE A 32 4.46 21.61 18.13
C PHE A 32 3.19 21.07 18.79
N LYS A 33 2.48 20.17 18.10
CA LYS A 33 1.20 19.63 18.55
C LYS A 33 1.35 18.83 19.85
N THR A 34 2.39 18.01 19.97
CA THR A 34 2.61 17.21 21.17
C THR A 34 3.01 18.07 22.36
N ALA A 35 3.89 19.06 22.18
CA ALA A 35 4.18 20.02 23.24
C ALA A 35 2.91 20.75 23.72
N LEU A 36 2.04 21.16 22.79
CA LEU A 36 0.75 21.79 23.10
C LEU A 36 -0.19 20.85 23.87
N MET A 37 -0.31 19.60 23.44
CA MET A 37 -1.16 18.62 24.15
C MET A 37 -0.62 18.32 25.55
N VAL A 38 0.70 18.18 25.71
CA VAL A 38 1.32 17.91 27.01
C VAL A 38 1.10 19.07 27.98
N ILE A 39 1.40 20.32 27.58
CA ILE A 39 1.18 21.44 28.51
C ILE A 39 -0.29 21.64 28.86
N LEU A 40 -1.21 21.42 27.91
CA LEU A 40 -2.64 21.54 28.17
C LEU A 40 -3.22 20.33 28.92
N ALA A 41 -2.50 19.22 29.01
CA ALA A 41 -2.91 18.09 29.84
C ALA A 41 -2.43 18.26 31.29
N TYR A 42 -1.24 18.83 31.50
CA TYR A 42 -0.58 18.87 32.82
C TYR A 42 -0.59 20.24 33.51
N ASP A 43 -0.61 21.35 32.75
CA ASP A 43 -0.58 22.74 33.26
C ASP A 43 -1.84 23.56 32.86
N ALA A 44 -2.86 22.91 32.28
CA ALA A 44 -4.06 23.50 31.66
C ALA A 44 -4.77 24.58 32.49
N LEU A 45 -4.81 24.36 33.82
CA LEU A 45 -5.54 25.19 34.79
C LEU A 45 -5.06 26.65 34.80
N SER A 46 -3.89 26.95 34.22
CA SER A 46 -3.34 28.30 34.18
C SER A 46 -3.65 29.09 32.90
N TRP A 47 -4.00 28.43 31.77
CA TRP A 47 -4.06 29.08 30.44
C TRP A 47 -5.45 29.09 29.81
N THR A 48 -6.40 28.33 30.34
CA THR A 48 -7.77 28.24 29.82
C THR A 48 -8.76 27.73 30.86
N THR A 49 -10.03 28.08 30.67
CA THR A 49 -11.15 27.57 31.47
C THR A 49 -11.85 26.38 30.81
N LEU A 50 -11.44 25.99 29.59
CA LEU A 50 -11.97 24.81 28.90
C LEU A 50 -11.53 23.55 29.63
N ASP A 51 -12.41 22.56 29.71
CA ASP A 51 -12.07 21.28 30.31
C ASP A 51 -11.02 20.55 29.46
N PRO A 52 -10.09 19.79 30.08
CA PRO A 52 -9.03 19.10 29.34
C PRO A 52 -9.54 18.15 28.26
N SER A 53 -10.72 17.54 28.46
CA SER A 53 -11.30 16.59 27.51
C SER A 53 -11.80 17.25 26.22
N THR A 54 -12.36 18.46 26.32
CA THR A 54 -12.74 19.26 25.16
C THR A 54 -11.50 19.65 24.37
N ILE A 55 -10.42 20.07 25.04
CA ILE A 55 -9.17 20.49 24.39
C ILE A 55 -8.50 19.33 23.64
N THR A 56 -8.37 18.17 24.29
CA THR A 56 -7.68 17.00 23.71
C THR A 56 -8.41 16.43 22.50
N ASN A 57 -9.73 16.65 22.38
CA ASN A 57 -10.50 16.27 21.20
C ASN A 57 -10.56 17.38 20.13
N LEU A 58 -10.63 18.65 20.56
CA LEU A 58 -10.75 19.79 19.66
C LEU A 58 -9.50 19.98 18.80
N ILE A 59 -8.30 19.89 19.39
CA ILE A 59 -7.03 20.15 18.70
C ILE A 59 -6.82 19.19 17.50
N PRO A 60 -6.89 17.85 17.66
CA PRO A 60 -6.79 16.93 16.53
C PRO A 60 -7.91 17.14 15.49
N GLY A 61 -9.14 17.43 15.92
CA GLY A 61 -10.27 17.70 15.04
C GLY A 61 -10.04 18.94 14.15
N LEU A 62 -9.57 20.04 14.74
CA LEU A 62 -9.25 21.28 14.03
C LEU A 62 -8.05 21.12 13.08
N PHE A 63 -7.10 20.24 13.39
CA PHE A 63 -6.01 19.89 12.50
C PHE A 63 -6.48 19.10 11.26
N ILE A 64 -7.43 18.17 11.42
CA ILE A 64 -7.94 17.33 10.34
C ILE A 64 -8.94 18.08 9.46
N LEU A 65 -9.72 19.01 10.01
CA LEU A 65 -10.79 19.73 9.30
C LEU A 65 -10.36 20.32 7.94
N PRO A 66 -9.19 20.99 7.79
CA PRO A 66 -8.70 21.47 6.51
C PRO A 66 -8.62 20.41 5.40
N TYR A 67 -8.33 19.15 5.72
CA TYR A 67 -8.28 18.07 4.73
C TYR A 67 -9.65 17.80 4.09
N VAL A 68 -10.73 17.95 4.84
CA VAL A 68 -12.09 17.79 4.31
C VAL A 68 -12.48 18.98 3.43
N VAL A 69 -12.09 20.19 3.85
CA VAL A 69 -12.56 21.45 3.24
C VAL A 69 -11.72 21.84 2.02
N PHE A 70 -10.40 21.77 2.11
CA PHE A 70 -9.49 22.39 1.14
C PHE A 70 -8.73 21.41 0.26
N SER A 71 -8.82 20.10 0.51
CA SER A 71 -8.01 19.11 -0.23
C SER A 71 -8.31 19.10 -1.72
N ALA A 72 -9.58 19.23 -2.15
CA ALA A 72 -9.92 19.31 -3.57
C ALA A 72 -9.20 20.49 -4.28
N THR A 73 -9.20 21.66 -3.65
CA THR A 73 -8.48 22.85 -4.13
C THR A 73 -6.98 22.64 -4.12
N ALA A 74 -6.43 22.01 -3.07
CA ALA A 74 -5.02 21.66 -2.99
C ALA A 74 -4.59 20.77 -4.17
N GLY A 75 -5.43 19.80 -4.55
CA GLY A 75 -5.21 18.97 -5.74
C GLY A 75 -5.16 19.79 -7.03
N GLN A 76 -6.08 20.73 -7.22
CA GLN A 76 -6.07 21.63 -8.38
C GLN A 76 -4.85 22.55 -8.40
N LEU A 77 -4.46 23.10 -7.24
CA LEU A 77 -3.26 23.92 -7.11
C LEU A 77 -2.00 23.12 -7.50
N ALA A 78 -1.90 21.88 -7.02
CA ALA A 78 -0.79 20.97 -7.32
C ALA A 78 -0.71 20.56 -8.80
N ASP A 79 -1.84 20.49 -9.50
CA ASP A 79 -1.87 20.26 -10.95
C ASP A 79 -1.60 21.56 -11.75
N LYS A 80 -1.97 22.73 -11.23
CA LYS A 80 -1.78 24.02 -11.91
C LYS A 80 -0.38 24.59 -11.80
N PHE A 81 0.24 24.47 -10.62
CA PHE A 81 1.52 25.11 -10.34
C PHE A 81 2.68 24.11 -10.30
N GLU A 82 3.89 24.62 -10.49
CA GLU A 82 5.14 23.87 -10.43
C GLU A 82 5.38 23.36 -8.99
N LYS A 83 5.68 22.06 -8.82
CA LYS A 83 5.64 21.41 -7.49
C LYS A 83 6.73 21.91 -6.54
N ALA A 84 7.93 22.21 -7.01
CA ALA A 84 8.99 22.74 -6.16
C ALA A 84 8.62 24.15 -5.66
N GLY A 85 8.00 24.97 -6.49
CA GLY A 85 7.43 26.26 -6.14
C GLY A 85 6.37 26.14 -5.05
N LEU A 86 5.43 25.21 -5.19
CA LEU A 86 4.43 24.93 -4.15
C LEU A 86 5.07 24.41 -2.87
N ALA A 87 6.05 23.51 -2.95
CA ALA A 87 6.77 23.01 -1.78
C ALA A 87 7.46 24.16 -1.01
N ARG A 88 8.11 25.09 -1.72
CA ARG A 88 8.70 26.30 -1.11
C ARG A 88 7.64 27.21 -0.48
N PHE A 89 6.52 27.45 -1.18
CA PHE A 89 5.42 28.26 -0.67
C PHE A 89 4.88 27.69 0.64
N VAL A 90 4.62 26.38 0.66
CA VAL A 90 4.17 25.65 1.84
C VAL A 90 5.18 25.78 2.99
N LYS A 91 6.49 25.62 2.74
CA LYS A 91 7.50 25.80 3.79
C LYS A 91 7.65 27.23 4.31
N TRP A 92 7.45 28.24 3.47
CA TRP A 92 7.35 29.63 3.93
C TRP A 92 6.12 29.82 4.83
N MET A 93 4.99 29.24 4.45
CA MET A 93 3.79 29.25 5.26
C MET A 93 4.03 28.57 6.61
N GLU A 94 4.75 27.44 6.65
CA GLU A 94 5.14 26.77 7.90
C GLU A 94 5.94 27.69 8.83
N LEU A 95 6.94 28.41 8.32
CA LEU A 95 7.73 29.35 9.12
C LEU A 95 6.87 30.46 9.72
N VAL A 96 5.92 31.00 8.95
CA VAL A 96 4.97 32.01 9.44
C VAL A 96 4.05 31.43 10.51
N ILE A 97 3.51 30.23 10.29
CA ILE A 97 2.66 29.54 11.26
C ILE A 97 3.44 29.28 12.56
N MET A 98 4.69 28.84 12.48
CA MET A 98 5.54 28.63 13.66
C MET A 98 5.91 29.94 14.35
N ALA A 99 6.03 31.06 13.64
CA ALA A 99 6.20 32.38 14.26
C ALA A 99 4.95 32.81 15.04
N ILE A 100 3.75 32.53 14.51
CA ILE A 100 2.48 32.75 15.22
C ILE A 100 2.40 31.84 16.45
N ALA A 101 2.78 30.57 16.32
CA ALA A 101 2.85 29.64 17.43
C ALA A 101 3.83 30.11 18.51
N ALA A 102 5.04 30.54 18.13
CA ALA A 102 6.03 31.09 19.04
C ALA A 102 5.50 32.32 19.79
N ALA A 103 4.81 33.23 19.11
CA ALA A 103 4.13 34.34 19.77
C ALA A 103 3.08 33.84 20.79
N GLY A 104 2.21 32.91 20.39
CA GLY A 104 1.20 32.31 21.27
C GLY A 104 1.80 31.61 22.49
N TRP A 105 2.96 30.98 22.33
CA TRP A 105 3.73 30.35 23.41
C TRP A 105 4.23 31.39 24.40
N MET A 106 4.91 32.43 23.91
CA MET A 106 5.48 33.50 24.73
C MET A 106 4.43 34.36 25.43
N THR A 107 3.25 34.54 24.83
CA THR A 107 2.14 35.31 25.43
C THR A 107 1.13 34.43 26.17
N HIS A 108 1.36 33.12 26.27
CA HIS A 108 0.43 32.14 26.87
C HIS A 108 -1.00 32.25 26.31
N THR A 109 -1.13 32.56 25.02
CA THR A 109 -2.42 32.80 24.36
C THR A 109 -2.86 31.54 23.61
N LEU A 110 -3.71 30.73 24.22
CA LEU A 110 -4.19 29.46 23.67
C LEU A 110 -4.74 29.60 22.24
N TRP A 111 -5.55 30.63 21.96
CA TRP A 111 -6.19 30.76 20.65
C TRP A 111 -5.22 31.07 19.51
N LEU A 112 -4.04 31.66 19.79
CA LEU A 112 -2.97 31.78 18.80
C LEU A 112 -2.34 30.42 18.49
N LEU A 113 -2.18 29.57 19.50
CA LEU A 113 -1.70 28.20 19.34
C LEU A 113 -2.71 27.35 18.57
N VAL A 114 -4.00 27.48 18.86
CA VAL A 114 -5.09 26.81 18.11
C VAL A 114 -5.13 27.31 16.65
N ALA A 115 -4.97 28.62 16.42
CA ALA A 115 -4.87 29.15 15.05
C ALA A 115 -3.67 28.57 14.30
N ALA A 116 -2.53 28.38 14.99
CA ALA A 116 -1.36 27.72 14.41
C ALA A 116 -1.61 26.23 14.09
N VAL A 117 -2.36 25.50 14.94
CA VAL A 117 -2.79 24.12 14.65
C VAL A 117 -3.63 24.06 13.37
N VAL A 118 -4.63 24.94 13.22
CA VAL A 118 -5.44 25.02 11.99
C VAL A 118 -4.57 25.39 10.79
N GLY A 119 -3.64 26.33 10.97
CA GLY A 119 -2.65 26.70 9.96
C GLY A 119 -1.81 25.51 9.50
N MET A 120 -1.33 24.68 10.43
CA MET A 120 -0.62 23.43 10.10
C MET A 120 -1.50 22.40 9.40
N GLY A 121 -2.79 22.33 9.73
CA GLY A 121 -3.75 21.51 8.99
C GLY A 121 -3.89 21.97 7.52
N ILE A 122 -3.98 23.29 7.28
CA ILE A 122 -4.00 23.87 5.92
C ILE A 122 -2.69 23.59 5.19
N HIS A 123 -1.56 23.78 5.87
CA HIS A 123 -0.22 23.45 5.37
C HIS A 123 -0.12 22.02 4.86
N SER A 124 -0.49 21.06 5.71
CA SER A 124 -0.37 19.64 5.37
C SER A 124 -1.40 19.21 4.31
N THR A 125 -2.57 19.87 4.27
CA THR A 125 -3.56 19.69 3.20
C THR A 125 -3.02 20.14 1.83
N LEU A 126 -2.36 21.30 1.78
CA LEU A 126 -1.73 21.80 0.55
C LEU A 126 -0.56 20.92 0.10
N PHE A 127 0.23 20.42 1.04
CA PHE A 127 1.42 19.64 0.73
C PHE A 127 1.12 18.20 0.32
N GLY A 128 0.05 17.59 0.82
CA GLY A 128 -0.31 16.20 0.56
C GLY A 128 -0.34 15.81 -0.94
N PRO A 129 -1.11 16.51 -1.79
CA PRO A 129 -1.14 16.27 -3.24
C PRO A 129 0.22 16.46 -3.90
N VAL A 130 0.98 17.50 -3.50
CA VAL A 130 2.33 17.78 -4.00
C VAL A 130 3.26 16.61 -3.69
N LYS A 131 3.19 16.07 -2.47
CA LYS A 131 4.05 14.99 -1.97
C LYS A 131 3.94 13.72 -2.81
N TYR A 132 2.73 13.23 -3.01
CA TYR A 132 2.55 11.96 -3.71
C TYR A 132 2.50 12.10 -5.24
N ALA A 133 2.23 13.29 -5.78
CA ALA A 133 2.32 13.55 -7.22
C ALA A 133 3.75 13.87 -7.71
N TYR A 134 4.65 14.30 -6.81
CA TYR A 134 6.06 14.55 -7.13
C TYR A 134 6.80 13.26 -7.46
N LEU A 135 6.57 12.18 -6.70
CA LEU A 135 7.26 10.90 -6.84
C LEU A 135 7.18 10.31 -8.27
N PRO A 136 6.00 10.10 -8.88
CA PRO A 136 5.90 9.54 -10.23
C PRO A 136 6.49 10.41 -11.34
N GLN A 137 6.78 11.69 -11.08
CA GLN A 137 7.40 12.57 -12.08
C GLN A 137 8.93 12.55 -12.02
N GLN A 138 9.50 12.09 -10.90
CA GLN A 138 10.94 12.13 -10.64
C GLN A 138 11.55 10.73 -10.53
N LEU A 139 10.75 9.73 -10.17
CA LEU A 139 11.18 8.34 -10.00
C LEU A 139 10.75 7.49 -11.19
N LYS A 140 11.55 6.47 -11.49
CA LYS A 140 11.18 5.44 -12.45
C LYS A 140 10.12 4.50 -11.84
N PRO A 141 9.32 3.79 -12.65
CA PRO A 141 8.30 2.86 -12.14
C PRO A 141 8.84 1.82 -11.14
N GLU A 142 10.07 1.34 -11.34
CA GLU A 142 10.72 0.35 -10.46
C GLU A 142 11.18 0.97 -9.12
N GLU A 143 11.43 2.28 -9.11
CA GLU A 143 11.87 3.04 -7.94
C GLU A 143 10.68 3.50 -7.07
N LEU A 144 9.45 3.42 -7.57
CA LEU A 144 8.27 3.97 -6.89
C LEU A 144 7.96 3.29 -5.57
N VAL A 145 8.09 1.96 -5.49
CA VAL A 145 7.83 1.25 -4.23
C VAL A 145 8.85 1.64 -3.17
N GLY A 146 10.14 1.67 -3.52
CA GLY A 146 11.20 2.11 -2.60
C GLY A 146 11.10 3.59 -2.23
N GLY A 147 10.75 4.45 -3.19
CA GLY A 147 10.51 5.88 -2.96
C GLY A 147 9.34 6.14 -2.01
N ASN A 148 8.20 5.48 -2.22
CA ASN A 148 7.07 5.55 -1.29
C ASN A 148 7.45 4.96 0.08
N GLY A 149 8.15 3.82 0.11
CA GLY A 149 8.62 3.19 1.35
C GLY A 149 9.50 4.11 2.20
N LEU A 150 10.46 4.81 1.57
CA LEU A 150 11.28 5.82 2.23
C LEU A 150 10.46 7.00 2.72
N ILE A 151 9.56 7.54 1.90
CA ILE A 151 8.72 8.69 2.27
C ILE A 151 7.81 8.35 3.46
N GLU A 152 7.17 7.18 3.44
CA GLU A 152 6.34 6.69 4.56
C GLU A 152 7.18 6.49 5.81
N MET A 153 8.29 5.76 5.72
CA MET A 153 9.21 5.59 6.85
C MET A 153 9.68 6.93 7.42
N GLY A 154 10.11 7.86 6.57
CA GLY A 154 10.55 9.19 6.99
C GLY A 154 9.42 10.00 7.64
N THR A 155 8.17 9.84 7.19
CA THR A 155 7.02 10.50 7.82
C THR A 155 6.83 9.98 9.25
N PHE A 156 6.83 8.66 9.46
CA PHE A 156 6.64 8.07 10.79
C PHE A 156 7.83 8.31 11.74
N VAL A 157 9.06 8.26 11.24
CA VAL A 157 10.24 8.64 12.03
C VAL A 157 10.20 10.13 12.39
N GLY A 158 9.77 10.99 11.45
CA GLY A 158 9.58 12.41 11.71
C GLY A 158 8.54 12.66 12.80
N ILE A 159 7.35 12.05 12.68
CA ILE A 159 6.29 12.10 13.70
C ILE A 159 6.86 11.71 15.07
N LEU A 160 7.45 10.51 15.17
CA LEU A 160 7.97 9.98 16.42
C LEU A 160 9.01 10.89 17.08
N LEU A 161 10.03 11.32 16.32
CA LEU A 161 11.08 12.17 16.86
C LEU A 161 10.55 13.57 17.23
N GLY A 162 9.57 14.08 16.48
CA GLY A 162 8.87 15.31 16.80
C GLY A 162 8.10 15.18 18.11
N GLU A 163 7.31 14.13 18.28
CA GLU A 163 6.53 13.87 19.50
C GLU A 163 7.43 13.75 20.74
N ILE A 164 8.49 12.94 20.65
CA ILE A 164 9.45 12.78 21.74
C ILE A 164 10.09 14.13 22.08
N LEU A 165 10.60 14.85 21.09
CA LEU A 165 11.27 16.13 21.36
C LEU A 165 10.29 17.17 21.93
N GLY A 166 9.07 17.25 21.40
CA GLY A 166 8.03 18.16 21.89
C GLY A 166 7.67 17.89 23.35
N ALA A 167 7.47 16.62 23.71
CA ALA A 167 7.18 16.21 25.08
C ALA A 167 8.35 16.48 26.04
N VAL A 168 9.60 16.23 25.61
CA VAL A 168 10.79 16.45 26.44
C VAL A 168 11.07 17.95 26.65
N LEU A 169 10.99 18.76 25.59
CA LEU A 169 11.32 20.18 25.68
C LEU A 169 10.33 20.94 26.57
N ILE A 170 9.03 20.69 26.44
CA ILE A 170 8.01 21.49 27.14
C ILE A 170 8.03 21.30 28.66
N VAL A 171 8.48 20.14 29.14
CA VAL A 171 8.58 19.81 30.57
C VAL A 171 9.86 20.37 31.20
N HIS A 172 10.83 20.84 30.41
CA HIS A 172 12.09 21.36 30.92
C HIS A 172 11.94 22.78 31.51
N LYS A 173 11.51 22.87 32.78
CA LYS A 173 11.32 24.15 33.49
C LYS A 173 12.68 24.78 33.88
N PRO A 174 12.82 26.13 33.84
CA PRO A 174 11.79 27.11 33.50
C PRO A 174 11.64 27.38 31.99
N LEU A 175 12.59 26.95 31.15
CA LEU A 175 12.73 27.37 29.75
C LEU A 175 11.90 26.57 28.73
N GLY A 176 10.96 25.72 29.17
CA GLY A 176 10.32 24.74 28.30
C GLY A 176 9.54 25.36 27.14
N VAL A 177 8.89 26.50 27.38
CA VAL A 177 8.11 27.23 26.38
C VAL A 177 9.04 27.88 25.34
N GLU A 178 10.12 28.50 25.79
CA GLU A 178 11.15 29.13 24.95
C GLU A 178 11.85 28.09 24.07
N LEU A 179 12.16 26.91 24.62
CA LEU A 179 12.78 25.81 23.90
C LEU A 179 11.88 25.27 22.79
N VAL A 180 10.59 25.07 23.05
CA VAL A 180 9.63 24.61 22.02
C VAL A 180 9.45 25.68 20.93
N ALA A 181 9.29 26.95 21.31
CA ALA A 181 9.16 28.05 20.36
C ALA A 181 10.42 28.18 19.47
N GLY A 182 11.62 28.10 20.05
CA GLY A 182 12.88 28.14 19.31
C GLY A 182 13.06 26.93 18.40
N ALA A 183 12.81 25.72 18.91
CA ALA A 183 12.98 24.48 18.16
C ALA A 183 12.08 24.42 16.92
N THR A 184 10.80 24.81 17.05
CA THR A 184 9.85 24.79 15.93
C THR A 184 10.24 25.74 14.80
N ILE A 185 10.76 26.92 15.14
CA ILE A 185 11.31 27.87 14.16
C ILE A 185 12.54 27.28 13.48
N VAL A 186 13.51 26.76 14.22
CA VAL A 186 14.74 26.19 13.67
C VAL A 186 14.45 25.03 12.70
N VAL A 187 13.53 24.13 13.07
CA VAL A 187 13.14 23.02 12.20
C VAL A 187 12.44 23.52 10.93
N SER A 188 11.56 24.52 11.04
CA SER A 188 10.89 25.11 9.86
C SER A 188 11.90 25.72 8.88
N ILE A 189 12.96 26.38 9.39
CA ILE A 189 14.06 26.93 8.59
C ILE A 189 14.83 25.81 7.89
N PHE A 190 15.17 24.71 8.57
CA PHE A 190 15.85 23.57 7.91
C PHE A 190 14.99 22.95 6.80
N GLY A 191 13.69 22.78 7.04
CA GLY A 191 12.76 22.32 6.02
C GLY A 191 12.67 23.29 4.83
N LEU A 192 12.68 24.59 5.09
CA LEU A 192 12.68 25.62 4.05
C LEU A 192 13.97 25.57 3.22
N ILE A 193 15.14 25.48 3.86
CA ILE A 193 16.44 25.32 3.18
C ILE A 193 16.44 24.06 2.31
N ALA A 194 15.92 22.94 2.81
CA ALA A 194 15.80 21.70 2.04
C ALA A 194 14.91 21.89 0.79
N SER A 195 13.81 22.63 0.91
CA SER A 195 12.84 22.86 -0.18
C SER A 195 13.43 23.65 -1.37
N TYR A 196 14.40 24.54 -1.13
CA TYR A 196 15.10 25.27 -2.20
C TYR A 196 15.99 24.37 -3.05
N ARG A 197 16.39 23.20 -2.54
CA ARG A 197 17.16 22.20 -3.29
C ARG A 197 16.29 21.21 -4.05
N VAL A 198 14.96 21.28 -3.91
CA VAL A 198 14.02 20.45 -4.68
C VAL A 198 14.06 20.93 -6.14
N PRO A 199 14.38 20.04 -7.10
CA PRO A 199 14.46 20.42 -8.50
C PRO A 199 13.09 20.80 -9.05
N ARG A 200 13.11 21.62 -10.10
CA ARG A 200 11.90 22.04 -10.81
C ARG A 200 11.15 20.83 -11.36
N THR A 201 9.86 20.75 -11.03
CA THR A 201 8.92 19.73 -11.52
C THR A 201 7.70 20.43 -12.13
N PRO A 202 7.59 20.46 -13.47
CA PRO A 202 6.60 21.28 -14.19
C PRO A 202 5.16 20.94 -13.81
N ALA A 203 4.26 21.90 -13.91
CA ALA A 203 2.83 21.68 -13.69
C ALA A 203 2.24 20.74 -14.77
N PRO A 204 1.40 19.73 -14.42
CA PRO A 204 0.78 18.87 -15.41
C PRO A 204 -0.31 19.59 -16.22
N GLU A 205 -1.02 20.55 -15.61
CA GLU A 205 -2.07 21.35 -16.26
C GLU A 205 -1.97 22.86 -15.90
N PRO A 206 -1.02 23.61 -16.48
CA PRO A 206 -0.84 25.04 -16.20
C PRO A 206 -2.08 25.91 -16.45
N ASP A 207 -2.89 25.52 -17.45
CA ASP A 207 -4.08 26.25 -17.88
C ASP A 207 -5.35 25.90 -17.07
N LEU A 208 -5.21 25.04 -16.05
CA LEU A 208 -6.34 24.62 -15.22
C LEU A 208 -7.00 25.83 -14.54
N LYS A 209 -8.33 25.91 -14.66
CA LYS A 209 -9.14 26.89 -13.91
C LYS A 209 -9.51 26.29 -12.55
N ILE A 210 -9.05 26.94 -11.49
CA ILE A 210 -9.34 26.52 -10.12
C ILE A 210 -10.81 26.80 -9.81
N SER A 211 -11.50 25.80 -9.25
CA SER A 211 -12.88 25.95 -8.79
C SER A 211 -12.87 26.46 -7.36
N ILE A 212 -13.70 27.46 -7.08
CA ILE A 212 -13.91 27.98 -5.71
C ILE A 212 -14.94 27.11 -4.96
N ASN A 213 -15.75 26.33 -5.67
CA ASN A 213 -16.75 25.47 -5.05
C ASN A 213 -16.11 24.15 -4.58
N PHE A 214 -15.63 24.17 -3.34
CA PHE A 214 -14.89 23.06 -2.74
C PHE A 214 -15.69 21.77 -2.63
N VAL A 215 -16.99 21.85 -2.33
CA VAL A 215 -17.86 20.67 -2.19
C VAL A 215 -18.12 20.03 -3.56
N ALA A 216 -18.52 20.84 -4.54
CA ALA A 216 -18.77 20.33 -5.89
C ALA A 216 -17.51 19.75 -6.51
N GLU A 217 -16.35 20.38 -6.31
CA GLU A 217 -15.07 19.88 -6.82
C GLU A 217 -14.64 18.59 -6.12
N SER A 218 -14.86 18.47 -4.80
CA SER A 218 -14.61 17.24 -4.06
C SER A 218 -15.42 16.07 -4.63
N LEU A 219 -16.72 16.27 -4.86
CA LEU A 219 -17.60 15.25 -5.44
C LEU A 219 -17.21 14.92 -6.89
N ARG A 220 -16.87 15.93 -7.70
CA ARG A 220 -16.41 15.75 -9.09
C ARG A 220 -15.15 14.91 -9.14
N ASN A 221 -14.19 15.19 -8.27
CA ASN A 221 -12.92 14.50 -8.20
C ASN A 221 -13.09 13.03 -7.77
N LEU A 222 -13.89 12.78 -6.72
CA LEU A 222 -14.22 11.41 -6.30
C LEU A 222 -14.95 10.63 -7.40
N ASN A 223 -15.90 11.26 -8.10
CA ASN A 223 -16.60 10.63 -9.23
C ASN A 223 -15.67 10.37 -10.43
N PHE A 224 -14.66 11.19 -10.64
CA PHE A 224 -13.64 10.93 -11.65
C PHE A 224 -12.81 9.70 -11.29
N SER A 225 -12.29 9.63 -10.06
CA SER A 225 -11.49 8.47 -9.61
C SER A 225 -12.30 7.17 -9.66
N ARG A 226 -13.61 7.22 -9.39
CA ARG A 226 -14.54 6.07 -9.50
C ARG A 226 -14.58 5.41 -10.89
N LYS A 227 -14.27 6.16 -11.96
CA LYS A 227 -14.20 5.60 -13.32
C LYS A 227 -13.05 4.59 -13.46
N ASN A 228 -11.98 4.76 -12.70
CA ASN A 228 -10.87 3.83 -12.60
C ASN A 228 -11.01 2.98 -11.34
N ARG A 229 -11.75 1.87 -11.46
CA ARG A 229 -12.12 1.01 -10.32
C ARG A 229 -10.92 0.53 -9.47
N PRO A 230 -9.79 0.05 -10.05
CA PRO A 230 -8.60 -0.29 -9.27
C PRO A 230 -8.05 0.87 -8.43
N VAL A 231 -7.95 2.07 -9.01
CA VAL A 231 -7.47 3.27 -8.30
C VAL A 231 -8.43 3.65 -7.17
N PHE A 232 -9.74 3.69 -7.44
CA PHE A 232 -10.73 4.03 -6.42
C PHE A 232 -10.75 3.04 -5.25
N LEU A 233 -10.61 1.75 -5.52
CA LEU A 233 -10.55 0.73 -4.47
C LEU A 233 -9.25 0.82 -3.66
N ALA A 234 -8.13 1.22 -4.28
CA ALA A 234 -6.92 1.51 -3.54
C ALA A 234 -7.03 2.76 -2.67
N MET A 235 -7.74 3.80 -3.13
CA MET A 235 -8.07 4.97 -2.29
C MET A 235 -8.90 4.58 -1.07
N LEU A 236 -9.90 3.70 -1.26
CA LEU A 236 -10.70 3.17 -0.15
C LEU A 236 -9.88 2.29 0.79
N GLY A 237 -8.99 1.45 0.24
CA GLY A 237 -8.03 0.68 1.05
C GLY A 237 -7.16 1.59 1.91
N ASN A 238 -6.60 2.65 1.31
CA ASN A 238 -5.83 3.66 2.03
C ASN A 238 -6.67 4.35 3.13
N SER A 239 -7.91 4.72 2.82
CA SER A 239 -8.82 5.34 3.80
C SER A 239 -9.16 4.40 4.95
N TRP A 240 -9.33 3.11 4.67
CA TRP A 240 -9.52 2.08 5.67
C TRP A 240 -8.31 1.93 6.61
N PHE A 241 -7.09 2.00 6.06
CA PHE A 241 -5.88 2.02 6.89
C PHE A 241 -5.86 3.21 7.86
N TRP A 242 -6.25 4.41 7.39
CA TRP A 242 -6.38 5.58 8.26
C TRP A 242 -7.49 5.45 9.30
N PHE A 243 -8.62 4.82 8.98
CA PHE A 243 -9.64 4.46 9.97
C PHE A 243 -9.04 3.56 11.07
N TYR A 244 -8.39 2.48 10.66
CA TYR A 244 -7.80 1.50 11.58
C TYR A 244 -6.73 2.16 12.47
N GLY A 245 -5.81 2.90 11.87
CA GLY A 245 -4.72 3.58 12.56
C GLY A 245 -5.22 4.68 13.50
N ALA A 246 -6.14 5.54 13.05
CA ALA A 246 -6.69 6.60 13.89
C ALA A 246 -7.46 6.05 15.09
N LEU A 247 -8.23 4.97 14.90
CA LEU A 247 -8.94 4.31 15.98
C LEU A 247 -7.97 3.79 17.05
N ILE A 248 -6.93 3.05 16.64
CA ILE A 248 -5.95 2.46 17.58
C ILE A 248 -5.11 3.54 18.27
N LEU A 249 -4.50 4.44 17.50
CA LEU A 249 -3.59 5.46 18.02
C LEU A 249 -4.28 6.43 18.99
N ALA A 250 -5.53 6.79 18.72
CA ALA A 250 -6.31 7.64 19.63
C ALA A 250 -6.52 6.99 21.01
N GLN A 251 -6.46 5.66 21.11
CA GLN A 251 -6.61 4.98 22.39
C GLN A 251 -5.30 4.80 23.16
N PHE A 252 -4.12 4.95 22.54
CA PHE A 252 -2.84 4.66 23.20
C PHE A 252 -2.62 5.42 24.53
N PRO A 253 -2.95 6.72 24.68
CA PRO A 253 -2.79 7.41 25.95
C PRO A 253 -3.64 6.79 27.07
N VAL A 254 -4.92 6.51 26.77
CA VAL A 254 -5.88 5.96 27.74
C VAL A 254 -5.60 4.49 28.00
N TYR A 255 -5.22 3.73 26.97
CA TYR A 255 -4.79 2.33 27.09
C TYR A 255 -3.56 2.19 27.98
N SER A 256 -2.56 3.05 27.77
CA SER A 256 -1.36 3.10 28.63
C SER A 256 -1.74 3.35 30.08
N LYS A 257 -2.56 4.36 30.34
CA LYS A 257 -2.92 4.76 31.70
C LYS A 257 -3.84 3.76 32.41
N ASP A 258 -4.94 3.39 31.76
CA ASP A 258 -6.07 2.73 32.42
C ASP A 258 -6.02 1.19 32.31
N PHE A 259 -5.31 0.64 31.31
CA PHE A 259 -5.18 -0.82 31.13
C PHE A 259 -3.77 -1.34 31.41
N LEU A 260 -2.73 -0.59 31.02
CA LEU A 260 -1.35 -1.01 31.26
C LEU A 260 -0.79 -0.50 32.58
N HIS A 261 -1.50 0.41 33.25
CA HIS A 261 -1.05 1.10 34.45
C HIS A 261 0.33 1.76 34.23
N GLY A 262 0.54 2.29 33.03
CA GLY A 262 1.76 2.96 32.62
C GLY A 262 1.68 4.47 32.81
N ASP A 263 2.81 5.08 33.15
CA ASP A 263 2.95 6.53 33.09
C ASP A 263 3.04 7.05 31.63
N HIS A 264 3.36 8.33 31.45
CA HIS A 264 3.50 8.94 30.12
C HIS A 264 4.59 8.28 29.27
N SER A 265 5.65 7.75 29.88
CA SER A 265 6.74 7.09 29.15
C SER A 265 6.29 5.79 28.49
N VAL A 266 5.32 5.07 29.07
CA VAL A 266 4.73 3.88 28.46
C VAL A 266 3.95 4.25 27.20
N PHE A 267 3.16 5.32 27.22
CA PHE A 267 2.48 5.83 26.02
C PHE A 267 3.48 6.14 24.89
N VAL A 268 4.57 6.85 25.21
CA VAL A 268 5.64 7.15 24.25
C VAL A 268 6.28 5.87 23.72
N LEU A 269 6.49 4.85 24.56
CA LEU A 269 7.00 3.55 24.14
C LEU A 269 6.06 2.87 23.14
N LEU A 270 4.75 2.83 23.40
CA LEU A 270 3.78 2.23 22.48
C LEU A 270 3.81 2.90 21.09
N LEU A 271 3.86 4.23 21.09
CA LEU A 271 3.93 5.04 19.87
C LEU A 271 5.25 4.84 19.12
N THR A 272 6.35 4.70 19.87
CA THR A 272 7.68 4.39 19.36
C THR A 272 7.69 3.05 18.63
N VAL A 273 7.26 1.98 19.30
CA VAL A 273 7.32 0.63 18.72
C VAL A 273 6.37 0.49 17.53
N PHE A 274 5.21 1.15 17.55
CA PHE A 274 4.30 1.23 16.41
C PHE A 274 4.95 1.93 15.20
N SER A 275 5.55 3.10 15.41
CA SER A 275 6.19 3.90 14.37
C SER A 275 7.40 3.19 13.76
N VAL A 276 8.22 2.55 14.60
CA VAL A 276 9.33 1.69 14.16
C VAL A 276 8.80 0.50 13.34
N GLY A 277 7.67 -0.08 13.75
CA GLY A 277 6.98 -1.11 13.00
C GLY A 277 6.63 -0.66 11.58
N ILE A 278 5.92 0.47 11.43
CA ILE A 278 5.55 1.00 10.10
C ILE A 278 6.79 1.31 9.26
N GLY A 279 7.78 1.98 9.83
CA GLY A 279 9.03 2.26 9.11
C GLY A 279 9.71 0.99 8.61
N THR A 280 9.76 -0.05 9.44
CA THR A 280 10.33 -1.36 9.08
C THR A 280 9.54 -2.03 7.97
N GLY A 281 8.20 -2.09 8.10
CA GLY A 281 7.32 -2.65 7.08
C GLY A 281 7.44 -1.95 5.73
N SER A 282 7.44 -0.61 5.74
CA SER A 282 7.57 0.22 4.54
C SER A 282 8.91 -0.01 3.82
N LEU A 283 10.02 -0.15 4.56
CA LEU A 283 11.33 -0.44 3.98
C LEU A 283 11.44 -1.88 3.45
N LEU A 284 10.85 -2.85 4.15
CA LEU A 284 10.83 -4.25 3.72
C LEU A 284 9.96 -4.46 2.48
N CYS A 285 8.97 -3.59 2.26
CA CYS A 285 8.07 -3.65 1.11
C CYS A 285 8.83 -3.64 -0.22
N GLU A 286 9.86 -2.80 -0.38
CA GLU A 286 10.68 -2.77 -1.61
C GLU A 286 11.35 -4.13 -1.87
N LYS A 287 12.03 -4.67 -0.85
CA LYS A 287 12.75 -5.95 -0.93
C LYS A 287 11.81 -7.11 -1.26
N LEU A 288 10.64 -7.15 -0.64
CA LEU A 288 9.64 -8.19 -0.86
C LEU A 288 8.93 -8.05 -2.20
N SER A 289 8.79 -6.82 -2.71
CA SER A 289 8.16 -6.55 -4.01
C SER A 289 9.06 -6.86 -5.22
N GLY A 290 10.36 -7.11 -5.01
CA GLY A 290 11.32 -7.33 -6.09
C GLY A 290 11.53 -6.09 -6.97
N HIS A 291 11.42 -4.89 -6.40
CA HIS A 291 11.50 -3.60 -7.09
C HIS A 291 10.43 -3.40 -8.19
N LYS A 292 9.26 -4.00 -8.01
CA LYS A 292 8.08 -3.80 -8.88
C LYS A 292 6.88 -3.43 -8.03
N VAL A 293 5.85 -2.82 -8.63
CA VAL A 293 4.59 -2.57 -7.94
C VAL A 293 3.84 -3.90 -7.72
N GLU A 294 4.16 -4.58 -6.62
CA GLU A 294 3.60 -5.87 -6.26
C GLU A 294 2.43 -5.71 -5.28
N ILE A 295 1.22 -5.71 -5.84
CA ILE A 295 -0.02 -5.50 -5.10
C ILE A 295 -0.38 -6.70 -4.21
N GLY A 296 0.24 -7.86 -4.41
CA GLY A 296 0.09 -9.02 -3.56
C GLY A 296 0.51 -8.81 -2.11
N LEU A 297 1.31 -7.77 -1.82
CA LEU A 297 1.66 -7.39 -0.45
C LEU A 297 0.51 -6.77 0.35
N VAL A 298 -0.52 -6.24 -0.31
CA VAL A 298 -1.67 -5.62 0.38
C VAL A 298 -2.49 -6.65 1.17
N PRO A 299 -2.90 -7.82 0.61
CA PRO A 299 -3.49 -8.90 1.40
C PRO A 299 -2.61 -9.39 2.53
N PHE A 300 -1.30 -9.48 2.31
CA PHE A 300 -0.35 -9.87 3.35
C PHE A 300 -0.39 -8.88 4.53
N GLY A 301 -0.29 -7.58 4.24
CA GLY A 301 -0.51 -6.47 5.16
C GLY A 301 -1.81 -6.62 5.95
N SER A 302 -2.91 -6.79 5.22
CA SER A 302 -4.24 -6.83 5.82
C SER A 302 -4.45 -8.02 6.76
N ILE A 303 -3.93 -9.20 6.41
CA ILE A 303 -4.02 -10.39 7.25
C ILE A 303 -3.27 -10.16 8.56
N GLY A 304 -2.05 -9.61 8.51
CA GLY A 304 -1.27 -9.33 9.71
C GLY A 304 -1.95 -8.29 10.62
N LEU A 305 -2.51 -7.21 10.06
CA LEU A 305 -3.27 -6.22 10.84
C LEU A 305 -4.42 -6.86 11.64
N SER A 306 -5.12 -7.85 11.06
CA SER A 306 -6.17 -8.59 11.77
C SER A 306 -5.61 -9.56 12.80
N LEU A 307 -4.59 -10.34 12.44
CA LEU A 307 -4.03 -11.36 13.34
C LEU A 307 -3.43 -10.72 14.60
N PHE A 308 -2.57 -9.73 14.46
CA PHE A 308 -1.92 -9.06 15.59
C PHE A 308 -2.88 -8.12 16.34
N GLY A 309 -3.89 -7.56 15.66
CA GLY A 309 -4.96 -6.82 16.36
C GLY A 309 -5.84 -7.72 17.24
N ILE A 310 -6.13 -8.95 16.79
CA ILE A 310 -6.83 -9.96 17.60
C ILE A 310 -5.93 -10.45 18.73
N ASP A 311 -4.65 -10.72 18.46
CA ASP A 311 -3.72 -11.17 19.49
C ASP A 311 -3.50 -10.12 20.58
N LEU A 312 -3.42 -8.83 20.19
CA LEU A 312 -3.33 -7.70 21.10
C LEU A 312 -4.48 -7.67 22.11
N PHE A 313 -5.70 -8.03 21.70
CA PHE A 313 -6.83 -8.17 22.62
C PHE A 313 -6.58 -9.25 23.68
N PHE A 314 -6.13 -10.44 23.26
CA PHE A 314 -5.83 -11.53 24.17
C PHE A 314 -4.64 -11.21 25.07
N ALA A 315 -3.59 -10.58 24.53
CA ALA A 315 -2.41 -10.15 25.28
C ALA A 315 -2.78 -9.08 26.32
N SER A 316 -3.64 -8.12 25.94
CA SER A 316 -4.13 -7.08 26.86
C SER A 316 -4.93 -7.66 28.03
N ASN A 317 -5.82 -8.62 27.77
CA ASN A 317 -6.62 -9.23 28.83
C ASN A 317 -5.81 -10.17 29.74
N ALA A 318 -4.70 -10.69 29.25
CA ALA A 318 -3.79 -11.52 30.03
C ALA A 318 -2.84 -10.70 30.93
N TYR A 319 -2.73 -9.40 30.68
CA TYR A 319 -1.92 -8.50 31.50
C TYR A 319 -2.65 -8.20 32.81
N ALA A 320 -1.98 -8.49 33.94
CA ALA A 320 -2.60 -8.48 35.26
C ALA A 320 -1.95 -7.51 36.26
N ASN A 321 -0.90 -6.79 35.85
CA ASN A 321 -0.27 -5.81 36.74
C ASN A 321 -1.21 -4.63 36.96
N THR A 322 -1.33 -4.20 38.22
CA THR A 322 -2.17 -3.08 38.66
C THR A 322 -1.35 -1.92 39.22
N GLN A 323 -0.03 -2.08 39.34
CA GLN A 323 0.87 -1.05 39.84
C GLN A 323 1.29 -0.09 38.73
N LEU A 324 1.40 1.19 39.07
CA LEU A 324 1.93 2.21 38.19
C LEU A 324 3.38 1.90 37.82
N VAL A 325 3.69 1.87 36.53
CA VAL A 325 5.04 1.58 36.02
C VAL A 325 5.48 2.57 34.95
N ASP A 326 6.79 2.83 34.92
CA ASP A 326 7.43 3.52 33.81
C ASP A 326 7.70 2.57 32.64
N ALA A 327 8.19 3.09 31.52
CA ALA A 327 8.46 2.32 30.31
C ALA A 327 9.45 1.17 30.51
N LEU A 328 10.47 1.37 31.35
CA LEU A 328 11.53 0.37 31.57
C LEU A 328 11.00 -0.77 32.43
N ALA A 329 10.34 -0.45 33.54
CA ALA A 329 9.66 -1.41 34.40
C ALA A 329 8.58 -2.16 33.62
N PHE A 330 7.75 -1.45 32.85
CA PHE A 330 6.72 -2.04 31.99
C PHE A 330 7.33 -3.07 31.01
N ALA A 331 8.38 -2.72 30.27
CA ALA A 331 9.01 -3.62 29.30
C ALA A 331 9.57 -4.91 29.92
N SER A 332 9.87 -4.91 31.23
CA SER A 332 10.36 -6.08 31.97
C SER A 332 9.25 -7.00 32.50
N GLN A 333 7.98 -6.59 32.44
CA GLN A 333 6.88 -7.37 32.99
C GLN A 333 6.50 -8.58 32.14
N ALA A 334 5.99 -9.61 32.82
CA ALA A 334 5.47 -10.80 32.16
C ALA A 334 4.29 -10.43 31.23
N GLY A 335 4.31 -10.95 30.01
CA GLY A 335 3.26 -10.70 29.00
C GLY A 335 3.44 -9.41 28.18
N VAL A 336 4.19 -8.42 28.67
CA VAL A 336 4.44 -7.16 27.94
C VAL A 336 5.21 -7.34 26.62
N PRO A 337 6.23 -8.23 26.52
CA PRO A 337 6.87 -8.48 25.23
C PRO A 337 5.91 -8.90 24.12
N ARG A 338 4.81 -9.59 24.46
CA ARG A 338 3.76 -9.97 23.49
C ARG A 338 2.98 -8.74 23.03
N ILE A 339 2.54 -7.89 23.95
CA ILE A 339 1.84 -6.63 23.63
C ILE A 339 2.71 -5.74 22.73
N LEU A 340 3.97 -5.54 23.10
CA LEU A 340 4.91 -4.74 22.30
C LEU A 340 5.15 -5.37 20.92
N PHE A 341 5.29 -6.69 20.86
CA PHE A 341 5.42 -7.42 19.59
C PHE A 341 4.19 -7.24 18.70
N ASP A 342 2.98 -7.37 19.25
CA ASP A 342 1.74 -7.17 18.48
C ASP A 342 1.67 -5.75 17.91
N ILE A 343 2.01 -4.72 18.69
CA ILE A 343 2.01 -3.33 18.22
C ILE A 343 3.07 -3.10 17.13
N VAL A 344 4.28 -3.64 17.29
CA VAL A 344 5.32 -3.60 16.24
C VAL A 344 4.78 -4.27 14.97
N MET A 345 4.19 -5.45 15.09
CA MET A 345 3.73 -6.23 13.94
C MET A 345 2.52 -5.58 13.27
N ILE A 346 1.59 -4.99 14.01
CA ILE A 346 0.53 -4.13 13.44
C ILE A 346 1.17 -3.02 12.60
N GLY A 347 2.22 -2.36 13.11
CA GLY A 347 2.96 -1.36 12.34
C GLY A 347 3.61 -1.94 11.07
N VAL A 348 4.36 -3.04 11.19
CA VAL A 348 5.05 -3.70 10.06
C VAL A 348 4.06 -4.08 8.96
N PHE A 349 2.95 -4.71 9.33
CA PHE A 349 1.92 -5.10 8.39
C PHE A 349 1.14 -3.90 7.84
N GLY A 350 1.03 -2.81 8.60
CA GLY A 350 0.58 -1.51 8.10
C GLY A 350 1.46 -0.97 6.97
N GLY A 351 2.78 -1.07 7.11
CA GLY A 351 3.73 -0.71 6.05
C GLY A 351 3.54 -1.53 4.77
N PHE A 352 3.36 -2.85 4.89
CA PHE A 352 3.05 -3.73 3.74
C PHE A 352 1.70 -3.45 3.10
N PHE A 353 0.76 -2.92 3.87
CA PHE A 353 -0.55 -2.55 3.37
C PHE A 353 -0.52 -1.23 2.60
N ILE A 354 0.11 -0.20 3.16
CA ILE A 354 -0.03 1.18 2.67
C ILE A 354 0.88 1.51 1.48
N VAL A 355 2.13 1.03 1.47
CA VAL A 355 3.13 1.39 0.45
C VAL A 355 2.72 0.92 -0.96
N PRO A 356 2.27 -0.33 -1.17
CA PRO A 356 1.84 -0.77 -2.50
C PRO A 356 0.58 -0.06 -3.00
N LEU A 357 -0.31 0.37 -2.10
CA LEU A 357 -1.51 1.11 -2.47
C LEU A 357 -1.17 2.48 -3.05
N PHE A 358 -0.24 3.21 -2.44
CA PHE A 358 0.26 4.47 -3.00
C PHE A 358 0.92 4.26 -4.36
N ALA A 359 1.78 3.25 -4.48
CA ALA A 359 2.43 2.93 -5.75
C ALA A 359 1.40 2.56 -6.84
N LEU A 360 0.33 1.82 -6.49
CA LEU A 360 -0.76 1.50 -7.41
C LEU A 360 -1.50 2.76 -7.87
N ILE A 361 -1.88 3.65 -6.94
CA ILE A 361 -2.59 4.89 -7.27
C ILE A 361 -1.74 5.75 -8.20
N GLN A 362 -0.44 5.89 -7.91
CA GLN A 362 0.49 6.71 -8.69
C GLN A 362 0.75 6.14 -10.09
N THR A 363 0.79 4.80 -10.24
CA THR A 363 1.08 4.15 -11.54
C THR A 363 -0.14 3.96 -12.43
N ARG A 364 -1.34 3.80 -11.85
CA ARG A 364 -2.56 3.52 -12.61
C ARG A 364 -3.47 4.74 -12.82
N CYS A 365 -3.14 5.89 -12.23
CA CYS A 365 -3.87 7.13 -12.45
C CYS A 365 -3.39 7.86 -13.71
N ASP A 366 -4.27 8.63 -14.34
CA ASP A 366 -3.88 9.55 -15.41
C ASP A 366 -2.83 10.54 -14.87
N PRO A 367 -1.64 10.66 -15.49
CA PRO A 367 -0.59 11.58 -15.07
C PRO A 367 -1.03 13.04 -14.84
N LYS A 368 -2.07 13.50 -15.55
CA LYS A 368 -2.64 14.86 -15.39
C LYS A 368 -3.59 15.01 -14.21
N HIS A 369 -4.04 13.91 -13.62
CA HIS A 369 -5.05 13.87 -12.56
C HIS A 369 -4.53 13.22 -11.26
N ILE A 370 -3.22 12.92 -11.16
CA ILE A 370 -2.64 12.29 -9.96
C ILE A 370 -2.86 13.16 -8.72
N SER A 371 -2.54 14.46 -8.77
CA SER A 371 -2.63 15.33 -7.58
C SER A 371 -4.08 15.47 -7.11
N ARG A 372 -5.02 15.63 -8.03
CA ARG A 372 -6.46 15.58 -7.73
C ARG A 372 -6.88 14.24 -7.16
N THR A 373 -6.46 13.11 -7.72
CA THR A 373 -6.81 11.79 -7.17
C THR A 373 -6.31 11.62 -5.73
N ILE A 374 -5.08 12.06 -5.43
CA ILE A 374 -4.53 12.07 -4.06
C ILE A 374 -5.32 13.01 -3.15
N ALA A 375 -5.73 14.18 -3.64
CA ALA A 375 -6.61 15.08 -2.89
C ALA A 375 -7.97 14.43 -2.56
N GLY A 376 -8.58 13.72 -3.51
CA GLY A 376 -9.80 12.96 -3.29
C GLY A 376 -9.60 11.87 -2.24
N MET A 377 -8.46 11.18 -2.28
CA MET A 377 -8.09 10.17 -1.28
C MET A 377 -7.94 10.79 0.11
N ASN A 378 -7.31 11.95 0.22
CA ASN A 378 -7.15 12.65 1.50
C ASN A 378 -8.49 13.05 2.13
N ILE A 379 -9.49 13.43 1.31
CA ILE A 379 -10.85 13.69 1.80
C ILE A 379 -11.44 12.41 2.39
N LEU A 380 -11.34 11.28 1.66
CA LEU A 380 -11.84 10.00 2.16
C LEU A 380 -11.11 9.57 3.44
N ASN A 381 -9.79 9.74 3.51
CA ASN A 381 -9.01 9.47 4.73
C ASN A 381 -9.55 10.29 5.91
N ALA A 382 -9.76 11.60 5.73
CA ALA A 382 -10.27 12.47 6.79
C ALA A 382 -11.68 12.05 7.25
N LEU A 383 -12.58 11.72 6.33
CA LEU A 383 -13.90 11.20 6.66
C LEU A 383 -13.84 9.87 7.42
N PHE A 384 -12.91 8.99 7.05
CA PHE A 384 -12.70 7.70 7.72
C PHE A 384 -12.11 7.88 9.13
N MET A 385 -11.21 8.85 9.33
CA MET A 385 -10.71 9.18 10.68
C MET A 385 -11.82 9.74 11.58
N VAL A 386 -12.70 10.59 11.05
CA VAL A 386 -13.88 11.08 11.79
C VAL A 386 -14.84 9.93 12.11
N ALA A 387 -15.07 9.02 11.15
CA ALA A 387 -15.88 7.83 11.39
C ALA A 387 -15.26 6.91 12.47
N ALA A 388 -13.94 6.75 12.49
CA ALA A 388 -13.23 5.99 13.51
C ALA A 388 -13.46 6.57 14.92
N ALA A 389 -13.35 7.89 15.07
CA ALA A 389 -13.66 8.58 16.31
C ALA A 389 -15.12 8.36 16.74
N GLY A 390 -16.07 8.49 15.81
CA GLY A 390 -17.48 8.22 16.07
C GLY A 390 -17.76 6.79 16.53
N VAL A 391 -17.13 5.79 15.89
CA VAL A 391 -17.23 4.38 16.29
C VAL A 391 -16.66 4.16 17.70
N ALA A 392 -15.50 4.74 18.01
CA ALA A 392 -14.91 4.65 19.34
C ALA A 392 -15.83 5.25 20.41
N ILE A 393 -16.37 6.45 20.19
CA ILE A 393 -17.32 7.11 21.11
C ILE A 393 -18.54 6.22 21.37
N VAL A 394 -19.14 5.65 20.32
CA VAL A 394 -20.34 4.82 20.45
C VAL A 394 -20.06 3.52 21.19
N LEU A 395 -18.95 2.83 20.87
CA LEU A 395 -18.64 1.54 21.49
C LEU A 395 -18.19 1.70 22.95
N LEU A 396 -17.30 2.65 23.23
CA LEU A 396 -16.86 2.94 24.60
C LEU A 396 -18.02 3.46 25.44
N GLY A 397 -18.90 4.30 24.88
CA GLY A 397 -20.11 4.78 25.55
C GLY A 397 -21.13 3.67 25.87
N LYS A 398 -21.07 2.53 25.17
CA LYS A 398 -21.84 1.31 25.47
C LYS A 398 -21.15 0.37 26.46
N GLY A 399 -20.01 0.77 27.02
CA GLY A 399 -19.26 -0.02 28.01
C GLY A 399 -18.27 -1.02 27.41
N PHE A 400 -17.97 -0.94 26.11
CA PHE A 400 -16.87 -1.74 25.55
C PHE A 400 -15.53 -1.25 26.13
N THR A 401 -14.62 -2.18 26.40
CA THR A 401 -13.25 -1.86 26.83
C THR A 401 -12.36 -1.48 25.63
N ILE A 402 -11.24 -0.82 25.88
CA ILE A 402 -10.27 -0.49 24.82
C ILE A 402 -9.74 -1.77 24.12
N PRO A 403 -9.36 -2.85 24.83
CA PRO A 403 -9.02 -4.10 24.15
C PRO A 403 -10.16 -4.65 23.27
N GLN A 404 -11.42 -4.59 23.72
CA GLN A 404 -12.56 -5.03 22.91
C GLN A 404 -12.73 -4.15 21.66
N LEU A 405 -12.45 -2.84 21.75
CA LEU A 405 -12.43 -1.94 20.62
C LEU A 405 -11.33 -2.32 19.60
N PHE A 406 -10.13 -2.73 20.06
CA PHE A 406 -9.09 -3.28 19.18
C PHE A 406 -9.54 -4.57 18.49
N LEU A 407 -10.18 -5.49 19.23
CA LEU A 407 -10.74 -6.73 18.67
C LEU A 407 -11.78 -6.46 17.57
N VAL A 408 -12.75 -5.59 17.85
CA VAL A 408 -13.78 -5.21 16.88
C VAL A 408 -13.14 -4.64 15.62
N THR A 409 -12.14 -3.77 15.79
CA THR A 409 -11.41 -3.16 14.67
C THR A 409 -10.64 -4.19 13.84
N ALA A 410 -10.01 -5.16 14.49
CA ALA A 410 -9.28 -6.24 13.83
C ALA A 410 -10.21 -7.21 13.06
N ILE A 411 -11.39 -7.51 13.63
CA ILE A 411 -12.43 -8.31 12.96
C ILE A 411 -13.01 -7.54 11.77
N LEU A 412 -13.35 -6.26 11.95
CA LEU A 412 -13.82 -5.41 10.85
C LEU A 412 -12.78 -5.34 9.73
N ASN A 413 -11.49 -5.25 10.06
CA ASN A 413 -10.42 -5.30 9.06
C ASN A 413 -10.42 -6.61 8.28
N ALA A 414 -10.63 -7.76 8.94
CA ALA A 414 -10.71 -9.05 8.26
C ALA A 414 -11.92 -9.12 7.31
N LEU A 415 -13.06 -8.57 7.73
CA LEU A 415 -14.28 -8.51 6.91
C LEU A 415 -14.11 -7.59 5.69
N VAL A 416 -13.54 -6.41 5.89
CA VAL A 416 -13.25 -5.46 4.80
C VAL A 416 -12.21 -6.04 3.84
N ALA A 417 -11.17 -6.70 4.35
CA ALA A 417 -10.18 -7.39 3.54
C ALA A 417 -10.83 -8.48 2.66
N ALA A 418 -11.65 -9.35 3.26
CA ALA A 418 -12.38 -10.37 2.54
C ALA A 418 -13.29 -9.77 1.45
N TYR A 419 -13.97 -8.67 1.76
CA TYR A 419 -14.80 -7.94 0.80
C TYR A 419 -13.98 -7.34 -0.34
N ILE A 420 -12.92 -6.57 -0.06
CA ILE A 420 -12.08 -5.92 -1.10
C ILE A 420 -11.42 -6.97 -2.00
N PHE A 421 -10.86 -8.04 -1.43
CA PHE A 421 -10.23 -9.10 -2.22
C PHE A 421 -11.25 -9.92 -3.01
N SER A 422 -12.51 -9.94 -2.58
CA SER A 422 -13.61 -10.45 -3.40
C SER A 422 -13.90 -9.54 -4.61
N LEU A 423 -13.81 -8.22 -4.45
CA LEU A 423 -14.08 -7.27 -5.53
C LEU A 423 -12.94 -7.15 -6.53
N VAL A 424 -11.69 -7.38 -6.10
CA VAL A 424 -10.49 -7.28 -6.94
C VAL A 424 -9.60 -8.50 -6.73
N PRO A 425 -9.91 -9.60 -7.42
CA PRO A 425 -9.15 -10.84 -7.23
C PRO A 425 -7.72 -10.78 -7.75
N GLU A 426 -7.37 -9.72 -8.48
CA GLU A 426 -5.98 -9.41 -8.82
C GLU A 426 -5.11 -9.37 -7.55
N PHE A 427 -5.58 -8.79 -6.43
CA PHE A 427 -4.84 -8.76 -5.17
C PHE A 427 -4.60 -10.17 -4.63
N LEU A 428 -5.62 -11.01 -4.60
CA LEU A 428 -5.51 -12.38 -4.10
C LEU A 428 -4.62 -13.24 -4.99
N MET A 429 -4.78 -13.14 -6.31
CA MET A 429 -3.95 -13.86 -7.28
C MET A 429 -2.48 -13.47 -7.17
N ARG A 430 -2.21 -12.16 -7.09
CA ARG A 430 -0.86 -11.62 -6.91
C ARG A 430 -0.27 -12.02 -5.55
N PHE A 431 -1.07 -12.03 -4.49
CA PHE A 431 -0.65 -12.51 -3.17
C PHE A 431 -0.28 -14.00 -3.17
N LEU A 432 -1.12 -14.86 -3.75
CA LEU A 432 -0.84 -16.28 -3.88
C LEU A 432 0.39 -16.54 -4.76
N ALA A 433 0.53 -15.79 -5.85
CA ALA A 433 1.70 -15.83 -6.71
C ALA A 433 2.97 -15.40 -5.96
N TRP A 434 2.89 -14.31 -5.21
CA TRP A 434 3.98 -13.80 -4.40
C TRP A 434 4.39 -14.80 -3.31
N ILE A 435 3.44 -15.38 -2.56
CA ILE A 435 3.71 -16.45 -1.59
C ILE A 435 4.43 -17.60 -2.27
N LEU A 436 3.92 -18.09 -3.40
CA LEU A 436 4.52 -19.21 -4.12
C LEU A 436 5.98 -18.93 -4.50
N ILE A 437 6.27 -17.73 -5.00
CA ILE A 437 7.63 -17.31 -5.37
C ILE A 437 8.53 -17.17 -4.14
N GLN A 438 8.02 -16.67 -3.01
CA GLN A 438 8.85 -16.46 -1.82
C GLN A 438 9.05 -17.73 -0.98
N THR A 439 8.04 -18.60 -0.90
CA THR A 439 8.02 -19.76 0.00
C THR A 439 8.42 -21.07 -0.67
N VAL A 440 8.09 -21.25 -1.97
CA VAL A 440 8.24 -22.54 -2.63
C VAL A 440 9.39 -22.54 -3.65
N HIS A 441 9.65 -21.45 -4.39
CA HIS A 441 10.67 -21.46 -5.46
C HIS A 441 11.30 -20.11 -5.78
N ARG A 442 12.64 -20.06 -5.93
CA ARG A 442 13.29 -18.99 -6.72
C ARG A 442 12.87 -19.13 -8.18
N VAL A 443 11.75 -18.52 -8.55
CA VAL A 443 11.28 -18.44 -9.95
C VAL A 443 12.23 -17.52 -10.70
N ASN A 444 13.05 -18.08 -11.57
CA ASN A 444 13.90 -17.30 -12.46
C ASN A 444 13.16 -17.03 -13.78
N VAL A 445 12.75 -15.79 -14.00
CA VAL A 445 12.16 -15.39 -15.29
C VAL A 445 13.31 -15.02 -16.23
N VAL A 446 13.44 -15.76 -17.32
CA VAL A 446 14.41 -15.51 -18.39
C VAL A 446 13.70 -14.76 -19.50
N ASP A 447 14.23 -13.59 -19.84
CA ASP A 447 13.75 -12.70 -20.90
C ASP A 447 12.30 -12.20 -20.71
N GLY A 448 11.89 -11.97 -19.45
CA GLY A 448 10.52 -11.56 -19.08
C GLY A 448 10.06 -10.25 -19.72
N GLU A 449 10.99 -9.37 -20.08
CA GLU A 449 10.76 -8.11 -20.79
C GLU A 449 10.18 -8.29 -22.19
N ARG A 450 10.22 -9.50 -22.76
CA ARG A 450 9.59 -9.82 -24.04
C ARG A 450 8.07 -9.96 -23.95
N ILE A 451 7.50 -10.05 -22.74
CA ILE A 451 6.05 -10.00 -22.56
C ILE A 451 5.62 -8.52 -22.72
N PRO A 452 4.77 -8.20 -23.72
CA PRO A 452 4.46 -6.82 -24.02
C PRO A 452 3.66 -6.16 -22.89
N ALA A 453 4.09 -4.95 -22.50
CA ALA A 453 3.39 -4.13 -21.52
C ALA A 453 2.09 -3.53 -22.09
N GLU A 454 1.98 -3.39 -23.40
CA GLU A 454 0.83 -2.85 -24.13
C GLU A 454 0.60 -3.61 -25.44
N GLY A 455 -0.63 -3.58 -25.95
CA GLY A 455 -1.02 -4.31 -27.16
C GLY A 455 -1.38 -5.77 -26.94
N ALA A 456 -1.99 -6.37 -27.95
CA ALA A 456 -2.52 -7.73 -27.92
C ALA A 456 -1.47 -8.77 -28.32
N ALA A 457 -1.43 -9.89 -27.60
CA ALA A 457 -0.61 -11.04 -27.97
C ALA A 457 -1.20 -12.34 -27.40
N VAL A 458 -0.95 -13.45 -28.10
CA VAL A 458 -1.27 -14.79 -27.58
C VAL A 458 -0.03 -15.38 -26.94
N LEU A 459 -0.12 -15.78 -25.67
CA LEU A 459 0.92 -16.50 -24.96
C LEU A 459 0.66 -18.00 -25.08
N VAL A 460 1.68 -18.77 -25.47
CA VAL A 460 1.58 -20.22 -25.62
C VAL A 460 2.59 -20.90 -24.71
N CYS A 461 2.14 -21.79 -23.82
CA CYS A 461 3.02 -22.45 -22.85
C CYS A 461 2.78 -23.97 -22.77
N ASN A 462 3.79 -24.71 -22.33
CA ASN A 462 3.62 -26.11 -21.91
C ASN A 462 2.83 -26.22 -20.60
N HIS A 463 2.07 -27.31 -20.42
CA HIS A 463 1.17 -27.48 -19.27
C HIS A 463 1.54 -28.66 -18.36
N VAL A 464 2.24 -28.37 -17.27
CA VAL A 464 2.80 -29.34 -16.33
C VAL A 464 2.02 -29.41 -15.01
N SER A 465 1.49 -28.29 -14.52
CA SER A 465 0.80 -28.20 -13.22
C SER A 465 -0.30 -27.14 -13.22
N TYR A 466 -1.20 -27.20 -12.24
CA TYR A 466 -2.16 -26.12 -11.97
C TYR A 466 -1.49 -24.80 -11.57
N VAL A 467 -0.23 -24.87 -11.12
CA VAL A 467 0.58 -23.72 -10.70
C VAL A 467 1.12 -22.91 -11.90
N ASP A 468 1.09 -23.48 -13.10
CA ASP A 468 1.64 -22.87 -14.33
C ASP A 468 1.08 -21.46 -14.57
N ALA A 469 -0.24 -21.30 -14.46
CA ALA A 469 -0.90 -20.01 -14.64
C ALA A 469 -0.43 -18.97 -13.63
N ILE A 470 -0.18 -19.37 -12.38
CA ILE A 470 0.29 -18.48 -11.30
C ILE A 470 1.71 -17.97 -11.61
N VAL A 471 2.60 -18.85 -12.08
CA VAL A 471 3.98 -18.48 -12.45
C VAL A 471 4.00 -17.52 -13.64
N ILE A 472 3.14 -17.76 -14.64
CA ILE A 472 3.03 -16.89 -15.81
C ILE A 472 2.46 -15.51 -15.42
N VAL A 473 1.43 -15.46 -14.55
CA VAL A 473 0.88 -14.20 -14.01
C VAL A 473 1.93 -13.42 -13.24
N ALA A 474 2.75 -14.09 -12.42
CA ALA A 474 3.81 -13.44 -11.67
C ALA A 474 4.87 -12.78 -12.57
N ALA A 475 5.23 -13.44 -13.66
CA ALA A 475 6.22 -12.94 -14.61
C ALA A 475 5.68 -11.80 -15.49
N SER A 476 4.36 -11.77 -15.71
CA SER A 476 3.72 -10.81 -16.61
C SER A 476 3.61 -9.40 -16.00
N PRO A 477 3.95 -8.35 -16.76
CA PRO A 477 3.80 -6.96 -16.32
C PRO A 477 2.34 -6.51 -16.25
N ARG A 478 1.42 -7.21 -16.93
CA ARG A 478 -0.02 -6.89 -16.99
C ARG A 478 -0.89 -8.16 -16.83
N PRO A 479 -2.21 -8.00 -16.53
CA PRO A 479 -3.13 -9.15 -16.42
C PRO A 479 -3.20 -9.99 -17.70
N ILE A 480 -3.43 -11.30 -17.53
CA ILE A 480 -3.54 -12.29 -18.61
C ILE A 480 -4.90 -12.99 -18.49
N ARG A 481 -5.63 -13.12 -19.61
CA ARG A 481 -6.83 -13.97 -19.69
C ARG A 481 -6.42 -15.39 -20.06
N PHE A 482 -6.62 -16.35 -19.15
CA PHE A 482 -6.31 -17.75 -19.41
C PHE A 482 -7.49 -18.46 -20.05
N VAL A 483 -7.24 -19.28 -21.06
CA VAL A 483 -8.23 -20.19 -21.63
C VAL A 483 -8.19 -21.50 -20.85
N MET A 484 -9.31 -21.88 -20.23
CA MET A 484 -9.35 -22.96 -19.23
C MET A 484 -10.59 -23.86 -19.39
N ASP A 485 -10.48 -25.13 -19.01
CA ASP A 485 -11.59 -26.08 -19.10
C ASP A 485 -12.81 -25.62 -18.26
N HIS A 486 -13.99 -25.62 -18.87
CA HIS A 486 -15.25 -25.18 -18.24
C HIS A 486 -15.58 -25.91 -16.93
N LYS A 487 -15.11 -27.14 -16.73
CA LYS A 487 -15.35 -27.92 -15.51
C LYS A 487 -14.69 -27.29 -14.29
N ILE A 488 -13.57 -26.59 -14.46
CA ILE A 488 -12.89 -25.86 -13.37
C ILE A 488 -13.80 -24.77 -12.81
N PHE A 489 -14.67 -24.20 -13.66
CA PHE A 489 -15.62 -23.15 -13.27
C PHE A 489 -16.79 -23.64 -12.41
N ARG A 490 -16.96 -24.96 -12.27
CA ARG A 490 -17.97 -25.58 -11.39
C ARG A 490 -17.50 -25.69 -9.94
N LEU A 491 -16.20 -25.51 -9.68
CA LEU A 491 -15.67 -25.49 -8.32
C LEU A 491 -16.03 -24.16 -7.64
N PRO A 492 -16.61 -24.17 -6.42
CA PRO A 492 -17.21 -22.97 -5.82
C PRO A 492 -16.21 -21.83 -5.57
N LEU A 493 -14.98 -22.14 -5.14
CA LEU A 493 -13.93 -21.13 -4.89
C LEU A 493 -13.10 -20.83 -6.15
N MET A 494 -12.60 -21.87 -6.81
CA MET A 494 -11.76 -21.72 -8.00
C MET A 494 -12.53 -21.14 -9.19
N GLY A 495 -13.77 -21.57 -9.40
CA GLY A 495 -14.61 -21.04 -10.46
C GLY A 495 -14.97 -19.57 -10.25
N TRP A 496 -15.22 -19.15 -9.01
CA TRP A 496 -15.41 -17.74 -8.69
C TRP A 496 -14.14 -16.92 -8.96
N LEU A 497 -12.96 -17.43 -8.58
CA LEU A 497 -11.66 -16.77 -8.80
C LEU A 497 -11.38 -16.58 -10.30
N PHE A 498 -11.51 -17.65 -11.10
CA PHE A 498 -11.23 -17.61 -12.54
C PHE A 498 -12.25 -16.79 -13.33
N ARG A 499 -13.54 -16.80 -12.96
CA ARG A 499 -14.55 -15.88 -13.54
C ARG A 499 -14.13 -14.43 -13.36
N THR A 500 -13.70 -14.08 -12.17
CA THR A 500 -13.37 -12.69 -11.85
C THR A 500 -12.03 -12.27 -12.44
N ALA A 501 -11.08 -13.21 -12.63
CA ALA A 501 -9.86 -13.00 -13.41
C ALA A 501 -10.10 -12.93 -14.93
N LYS A 502 -11.36 -12.92 -15.38
CA LYS A 502 -11.76 -12.94 -16.81
C LYS A 502 -11.14 -14.11 -17.60
N ALA A 503 -10.95 -15.25 -16.95
CA ALA A 503 -10.55 -16.47 -17.64
C ALA A 503 -11.66 -16.91 -18.61
N ILE A 504 -11.27 -17.43 -19.76
CA ILE A 504 -12.19 -17.79 -20.85
C ILE A 504 -12.47 -19.29 -20.74
N PRO A 505 -13.70 -19.71 -20.41
CA PRO A 505 -14.05 -21.12 -20.34
C PRO A 505 -14.06 -21.73 -21.74
N ILE A 506 -13.47 -22.90 -21.90
CA ILE A 506 -13.49 -23.67 -23.14
C ILE A 506 -13.93 -25.11 -22.89
N ALA A 507 -14.65 -25.68 -23.85
CA ALA A 507 -14.97 -27.10 -23.92
C ALA A 507 -14.35 -27.72 -25.18
N SER A 508 -14.19 -29.04 -25.16
CA SER A 508 -13.86 -29.77 -26.39
C SER A 508 -15.08 -29.81 -27.32
N ALA A 509 -14.86 -29.88 -28.63
CA ALA A 509 -15.94 -30.00 -29.63
C ALA A 509 -16.89 -31.19 -29.36
N LYS A 510 -16.41 -32.25 -28.70
CA LYS A 510 -17.23 -33.41 -28.35
C LYS A 510 -18.12 -33.18 -27.12
N ASP A 511 -17.74 -32.25 -26.25
CA ASP A 511 -18.41 -32.00 -24.96
C ASP A 511 -19.45 -30.88 -25.14
N ASP A 512 -19.05 -29.76 -25.76
CA ASP A 512 -19.95 -28.65 -26.08
C ASP A 512 -19.40 -27.82 -27.27
N PRO A 513 -19.90 -28.04 -28.50
CA PRO A 513 -19.50 -27.29 -29.69
C PRO A 513 -19.79 -25.79 -29.58
N PHE A 514 -20.88 -25.41 -28.94
CA PHE A 514 -21.32 -24.02 -28.83
C PHE A 514 -20.40 -23.25 -27.87
N LEU A 515 -20.08 -23.83 -26.72
CA LEU A 515 -19.13 -23.23 -25.78
C LEU A 515 -17.72 -23.12 -26.37
N MET A 516 -17.31 -24.09 -27.19
CA MET A 516 -16.03 -24.00 -27.92
C MET A 516 -16.01 -22.81 -28.89
N GLU A 517 -17.06 -22.61 -29.69
CA GLU A 517 -17.13 -21.49 -30.64
C GLU A 517 -17.19 -20.15 -29.90
N ARG A 518 -17.99 -20.08 -28.82
CA ARG A 518 -18.05 -18.90 -27.94
C ARG A 518 -16.69 -18.56 -27.35
N ALA A 519 -15.91 -19.55 -26.92
CA ALA A 519 -14.55 -19.30 -26.41
C ALA A 519 -13.66 -18.64 -27.47
N PHE A 520 -13.74 -19.05 -28.74
CA PHE A 520 -12.97 -18.40 -29.81
C PHE A 520 -13.44 -16.95 -30.08
N VAL A 521 -14.73 -16.66 -29.94
CA VAL A 521 -15.26 -15.29 -30.02
C VAL A 521 -14.75 -14.44 -28.84
N ASP A 522 -14.84 -14.97 -27.62
CA ASP A 522 -14.37 -14.28 -26.41
C ASP A 522 -12.85 -14.02 -26.44
N ILE A 523 -12.07 -14.96 -27.00
CA ILE A 523 -10.63 -14.79 -27.24
C ILE A 523 -10.39 -13.66 -28.25
N ALA A 524 -11.09 -13.67 -29.39
CA ALA A 524 -10.93 -12.63 -30.40
C ALA A 524 -11.30 -11.24 -29.86
N GLN A 525 -12.38 -11.15 -29.08
CA GLN A 525 -12.80 -9.91 -28.41
C GLN A 525 -11.74 -9.43 -27.42
N ALA A 526 -11.20 -10.33 -26.57
CA ALA A 526 -10.15 -9.97 -25.62
C ALA A 526 -8.88 -9.44 -26.33
N LEU A 527 -8.47 -10.10 -27.41
CA LEU A 527 -7.33 -9.64 -28.22
C LEU A 527 -7.63 -8.31 -28.91
N HIS A 528 -8.85 -8.08 -29.40
CA HIS A 528 -9.25 -6.79 -29.97
C HIS A 528 -9.22 -5.66 -28.93
N GLU A 529 -9.59 -5.94 -27.68
CA GLU A 529 -9.47 -5.04 -26.54
C GLU A 529 -8.00 -4.79 -26.10
N GLY A 530 -7.03 -5.44 -26.73
CA GLY A 530 -5.61 -5.28 -26.44
C GLY A 530 -5.10 -6.14 -25.30
N ASP A 531 -5.83 -7.18 -24.85
CA ASP A 531 -5.43 -8.05 -23.74
C ASP A 531 -4.45 -9.15 -24.16
N LEU A 532 -3.73 -9.69 -23.17
CA LEU A 532 -2.95 -10.91 -23.33
C LEU A 532 -3.84 -12.13 -23.10
N VAL A 533 -3.83 -13.07 -24.04
CA VAL A 533 -4.55 -14.35 -23.90
C VAL A 533 -3.54 -15.47 -23.81
N CYS A 534 -3.56 -16.24 -22.72
CA CYS A 534 -2.68 -17.40 -22.55
C CYS A 534 -3.43 -18.70 -22.81
N ILE A 535 -2.85 -19.55 -23.65
CA ILE A 535 -3.36 -20.87 -23.97
C ILE A 535 -2.33 -21.96 -23.71
N PHE A 536 -2.82 -23.12 -23.30
CA PHE A 536 -2.06 -24.36 -23.19
C PHE A 536 -2.50 -25.31 -24.31
N PRO A 537 -1.85 -25.28 -25.48
CA PRO A 537 -2.34 -25.93 -26.70
C PRO A 537 -2.33 -27.47 -26.64
N GLU A 538 -1.69 -28.06 -25.63
CA GLU A 538 -1.77 -29.50 -25.32
C GLU A 538 -3.21 -29.93 -24.96
N GLY A 539 -3.99 -29.03 -24.37
CA GLY A 539 -5.38 -29.25 -23.94
C GLY A 539 -5.57 -30.30 -22.83
N LYS A 540 -4.49 -30.82 -22.25
CA LYS A 540 -4.45 -31.72 -21.08
C LYS A 540 -3.12 -31.49 -20.33
N LEU A 541 -3.09 -31.80 -19.04
CA LEU A 541 -1.86 -31.82 -18.25
C LEU A 541 -0.98 -33.01 -18.66
N THR A 542 0.33 -32.80 -18.80
CA THR A 542 1.26 -33.89 -19.13
C THR A 542 1.35 -34.94 -18.01
N ARG A 543 1.34 -36.22 -18.39
CA ARG A 543 1.49 -37.38 -17.48
C ARG A 543 2.91 -37.93 -17.42
N THR A 544 3.78 -37.53 -18.34
CA THR A 544 5.14 -38.06 -18.50
C THR A 544 6.22 -36.97 -18.40
N GLY A 545 5.82 -35.70 -18.36
CA GLY A 545 6.72 -34.55 -18.33
C GLY A 545 7.19 -34.13 -19.71
N GLN A 546 6.87 -34.89 -20.75
CA GLN A 546 7.06 -34.45 -22.13
C GLN A 546 5.94 -33.52 -22.57
N ILE A 547 6.27 -32.58 -23.45
CA ILE A 547 5.29 -31.69 -24.08
C ILE A 547 4.49 -32.53 -25.06
N SER A 548 3.17 -32.51 -24.91
CA SER A 548 2.23 -33.17 -25.83
C SER A 548 2.13 -32.41 -27.16
N GLU A 549 1.49 -33.03 -28.15
CA GLU A 549 1.18 -32.38 -29.42
C GLU A 549 0.32 -31.13 -29.23
N PHE A 550 0.68 -30.05 -29.92
CA PHE A 550 -0.07 -28.80 -29.89
C PHE A 550 -1.23 -28.88 -30.86
N LYS A 551 -2.45 -28.66 -30.36
CA LYS A 551 -3.67 -28.74 -31.18
C LYS A 551 -3.85 -27.52 -32.06
N GLY A 552 -4.51 -27.70 -33.22
CA GLY A 552 -4.81 -26.65 -34.19
C GLY A 552 -5.73 -25.50 -33.73
N GLY A 553 -6.15 -25.46 -32.45
CA GLY A 553 -6.91 -24.34 -31.89
C GLY A 553 -6.15 -23.01 -31.97
N ILE A 554 -4.82 -23.04 -31.85
CA ILE A 554 -3.98 -21.84 -32.00
C ILE A 554 -4.07 -21.24 -33.40
N ALA A 555 -4.04 -22.07 -34.45
CA ALA A 555 -4.15 -21.61 -35.83
C ALA A 555 -5.48 -20.87 -36.08
N LYS A 556 -6.58 -21.34 -35.47
CA LYS A 556 -7.88 -20.66 -35.54
C LYS A 556 -7.85 -19.29 -34.85
N ILE A 557 -7.20 -19.18 -33.69
CA ILE A 557 -7.09 -17.91 -32.95
C ILE A 557 -6.29 -16.90 -33.78
N VAL A 558 -5.13 -17.31 -34.30
CA VAL A 558 -4.24 -16.45 -35.07
C VAL A 558 -4.88 -16.01 -36.38
N ALA A 559 -5.58 -16.91 -37.08
CA ALA A 559 -6.32 -16.58 -38.30
C ALA A 559 -7.40 -15.51 -38.09
N ARG A 560 -8.08 -15.51 -36.92
CA ARG A 560 -9.14 -14.53 -36.59
C ARG A 560 -8.59 -13.19 -36.13
N SER A 561 -7.51 -13.21 -35.34
CA SER A 561 -7.04 -12.02 -34.60
C SER A 561 -5.83 -11.34 -35.23
N LYS A 562 -5.01 -12.07 -36.01
CA LYS A 562 -3.76 -11.59 -36.63
C LYS A 562 -2.79 -10.93 -35.64
N VAL A 563 -2.77 -11.39 -34.39
CA VAL A 563 -1.86 -10.90 -33.34
C VAL A 563 -0.62 -11.78 -33.22
N PRO A 564 0.53 -11.24 -32.75
CA PRO A 564 1.74 -12.02 -32.53
C PRO A 564 1.55 -13.10 -31.46
N VAL A 565 2.28 -14.20 -31.61
CA VAL A 565 2.27 -15.33 -30.65
C VAL A 565 3.62 -15.41 -29.94
N ILE A 566 3.61 -15.41 -28.61
CA ILE A 566 4.82 -15.47 -27.78
C ILE A 566 4.91 -16.84 -27.11
N PRO A 567 5.90 -17.67 -27.49
CA PRO A 567 6.11 -18.96 -26.87
C PRO A 567 6.77 -18.78 -25.49
N LEU A 568 6.26 -19.52 -24.51
CA LEU A 568 6.71 -19.58 -23.15
C LEU A 568 7.07 -21.02 -22.80
N ALA A 569 8.10 -21.22 -21.98
CA ALA A 569 8.43 -22.53 -21.46
C ALA A 569 8.64 -22.50 -19.95
N LEU A 570 7.88 -23.32 -19.25
CA LEU A 570 8.09 -23.61 -17.83
C LEU A 570 9.09 -24.76 -17.68
N ARG A 571 10.18 -24.49 -16.95
CA ARG A 571 11.28 -25.40 -16.63
C ARG A 571 11.24 -25.79 -15.14
N GLY A 572 11.62 -27.04 -14.82
CA GLY A 572 11.80 -27.49 -13.43
C GLY A 572 10.54 -27.92 -12.67
N LEU A 573 9.37 -27.99 -13.32
CA LEU A 573 8.10 -28.43 -12.71
C LEU A 573 7.92 -29.96 -12.62
N TRP A 574 8.66 -30.73 -13.41
CA TRP A 574 8.54 -32.19 -13.42
C TRP A 574 9.30 -32.84 -12.26
N GLY A 575 8.60 -33.62 -11.42
CA GLY A 575 9.15 -34.17 -10.17
C GLY A 575 8.74 -33.41 -8.90
N HIS A 576 7.95 -32.34 -9.02
CA HIS A 576 7.45 -31.55 -7.90
C HIS A 576 6.17 -32.16 -7.26
N LEU A 577 5.90 -31.78 -6.00
CA LEU A 577 4.70 -32.08 -5.19
C LEU A 577 3.36 -32.03 -5.95
N LEU A 578 3.27 -31.08 -6.89
CA LEU A 578 2.04 -30.70 -7.60
C LEU A 578 2.05 -31.15 -9.08
N SER A 579 3.00 -31.98 -9.49
CA SER A 579 2.97 -32.65 -10.80
C SER A 579 1.93 -33.78 -10.81
N HIS A 580 1.27 -34.01 -11.94
CA HIS A 580 0.24 -35.03 -12.07
C HIS A 580 0.87 -36.44 -12.25
N ARG A 581 1.53 -36.93 -11.20
CA ARG A 581 2.09 -38.29 -11.07
C ARG A 581 1.26 -39.11 -10.07
N ASN A 582 1.12 -40.42 -10.22
CA ASN A 582 0.41 -41.28 -9.25
C ASN A 582 1.18 -41.40 -7.92
N GLY A 583 0.51 -41.23 -6.75
CA GLY A 583 1.07 -41.42 -5.37
C GLY A 583 0.57 -40.42 -4.30
N HIS A 584 0.63 -40.72 -2.99
CA HIS A 584 0.10 -39.86 -1.90
C HIS A 584 0.82 -38.50 -1.76
N LEU A 585 0.07 -37.42 -1.47
CA LEU A 585 0.55 -36.02 -1.44
C LEU A 585 1.65 -35.76 -0.39
N PHE A 586 1.62 -36.49 0.73
CA PHE A 586 2.53 -36.34 1.87
C PHE A 586 3.93 -36.94 1.60
N GLU A 587 4.02 -38.09 0.92
CA GLU A 587 5.30 -38.70 0.52
C GLU A 587 6.05 -37.87 -0.53
N ARG A 588 5.32 -37.06 -1.32
CA ARG A 588 5.89 -36.15 -2.32
C ARG A 588 6.63 -34.96 -1.69
N ALA A 589 6.22 -34.53 -0.49
CA ALA A 589 6.81 -33.37 0.18
C ALA A 589 8.23 -33.65 0.68
N PHE A 590 8.47 -34.89 1.10
CA PHE A 590 9.71 -35.28 1.76
C PHE A 590 10.86 -35.59 0.77
N LYS A 591 10.54 -35.97 -0.49
CA LYS A 591 11.54 -36.40 -1.49
C LYS A 591 12.02 -35.32 -2.46
N ALA A 592 11.22 -34.28 -2.74
CA ALA A 592 11.54 -33.31 -3.81
C ALA A 592 12.41 -32.11 -3.37
N GLY A 593 12.61 -31.92 -2.06
CA GLY A 593 13.30 -30.76 -1.51
C GLY A 593 12.50 -29.46 -1.70
N LEU A 594 12.43 -28.62 -0.66
CA LEU A 594 11.73 -27.32 -0.64
C LEU A 594 12.31 -26.24 -1.59
N ARG A 595 13.19 -26.60 -2.54
CA ARG A 595 14.00 -25.64 -3.33
C ARG A 595 14.23 -26.07 -4.78
N SER A 596 13.23 -26.61 -5.48
CA SER A 596 13.40 -26.81 -6.93
C SER A 596 13.46 -25.45 -7.65
N ARG A 597 14.36 -25.31 -8.63
CA ARG A 597 14.52 -24.07 -9.42
C ARG A 597 13.49 -24.07 -10.53
N LEU A 598 12.38 -23.36 -10.31
CA LEU A 598 11.42 -23.04 -11.36
C LEU A 598 11.99 -21.93 -12.24
N SER A 599 11.81 -22.05 -13.55
CA SER A 599 12.14 -20.97 -14.47
C SER A 599 11.09 -20.85 -15.56
N LEU A 600 10.69 -19.62 -15.85
CA LEU A 600 9.87 -19.29 -17.01
C LEU A 600 10.78 -18.65 -18.05
N ALA A 601 10.91 -19.27 -19.21
CA ALA A 601 11.64 -18.70 -20.34
C ALA A 601 10.66 -18.12 -21.36
N VAL A 602 10.85 -16.86 -21.73
CA VAL A 602 10.02 -16.15 -22.72
C VAL A 602 10.76 -16.08 -24.04
N GLY A 603 10.16 -16.62 -25.11
CA GLY A 603 10.73 -16.59 -26.45
C GLY A 603 10.51 -15.28 -27.20
N LEU A 604 11.12 -15.20 -28.38
CA LEU A 604 10.84 -14.11 -29.32
C LEU A 604 9.41 -14.23 -29.87
N PRO A 605 8.71 -13.10 -30.07
CA PRO A 605 7.41 -13.09 -30.74
C PRO A 605 7.49 -13.74 -32.13
N VAL A 606 6.49 -14.56 -32.45
CA VAL A 606 6.29 -15.17 -33.75
C VAL A 606 5.21 -14.38 -34.48
N ALA A 607 5.49 -14.02 -35.74
CA ALA A 607 4.53 -13.32 -36.57
C ALA A 607 3.28 -14.20 -36.79
N PRO A 608 2.08 -13.60 -36.95
CA PRO A 608 0.84 -14.34 -37.13
C PRO A 608 0.89 -15.34 -38.30
N GLU A 609 1.58 -14.97 -39.38
CA GLU A 609 1.67 -15.78 -40.60
C GLU A 609 2.50 -17.05 -40.42
N ASP A 610 3.46 -17.01 -39.49
CA ASP A 610 4.40 -18.11 -39.22
C ASP A 610 3.95 -19.00 -38.04
N ALA A 611 2.90 -18.61 -37.31
CA ALA A 611 2.52 -19.21 -36.03
C ALA A 611 1.77 -20.56 -36.17
N THR A 612 2.41 -21.55 -36.81
CA THR A 612 1.89 -22.91 -36.92
C THR A 612 2.01 -23.69 -35.59
N PRO A 613 1.10 -24.65 -35.29
CA PRO A 613 1.19 -25.46 -34.09
C PRO A 613 2.55 -26.17 -33.93
N GLU A 614 3.11 -26.67 -35.02
CA GLU A 614 4.37 -27.41 -35.05
C GLU A 614 5.56 -26.49 -34.74
N LEU A 615 5.60 -25.30 -35.35
CA LEU A 615 6.67 -24.33 -35.08
C LEU A 615 6.62 -23.84 -33.63
N LEU A 616 5.42 -23.56 -33.11
CA LEU A 616 5.24 -23.13 -31.73
C LEU A 616 5.62 -24.23 -30.74
N GLN A 617 5.27 -25.48 -31.03
CA GLN A 617 5.69 -26.62 -30.22
C GLN A 617 7.21 -26.74 -30.19
N GLN A 618 7.89 -26.65 -31.35
CA GLN A 618 9.34 -26.68 -31.44
C GLN A 618 9.98 -25.55 -30.63
N LYS A 619 9.51 -24.31 -30.80
CA LYS A 619 10.01 -23.15 -30.03
C LYS A 619 9.83 -23.34 -28.53
N VAL A 620 8.69 -23.84 -28.07
CA VAL A 620 8.46 -24.13 -26.64
C VAL A 620 9.37 -25.25 -26.14
N GLN A 621 9.64 -26.28 -26.94
CA GLN A 621 10.59 -27.35 -26.60
C GLN A 621 12.03 -26.83 -26.48
N ASP A 622 12.47 -26.01 -27.43
CA ASP A 622 13.80 -25.39 -27.43
C ASP A 622 13.96 -24.47 -26.22
N LEU A 623 12.94 -23.64 -25.95
CA LEU A 623 12.89 -22.80 -24.76
C LEU A 623 12.87 -23.62 -23.48
N ARG A 624 12.25 -24.80 -23.46
CA ARG A 624 12.28 -25.65 -22.25
C ARG A 624 13.65 -26.26 -22.02
N GLY A 625 14.34 -26.66 -23.09
CA GLY A 625 15.64 -27.33 -23.03
C GLY A 625 15.58 -28.71 -22.37
N LYS A 626 16.73 -29.20 -21.88
CA LYS A 626 16.83 -30.45 -21.13
C LYS A 626 16.15 -30.29 -19.77
N TRP A 627 15.08 -31.06 -19.53
CA TRP A 627 14.27 -31.02 -18.31
C TRP A 627 14.46 -32.24 -17.39
N LYS A 628 15.18 -33.27 -17.87
CA LYS A 628 15.55 -34.45 -17.10
C LYS A 628 16.85 -34.23 -16.33
#